data_AF-A0A3S5BQA5-F1
#
_entry.id   AF-A0A3S5BQA5-F1
#
_cell.length_a   1.000
_cell.length_b   1.000
_cell.length_c   1.000
_cell.angle_alpha   90.00
_cell.angle_beta   90.00
_cell.angle_gamma   90.00
#
_symmetry.space_group_name_H-M   'P 1'
#
loop_
_entity.id
_entity.type
_entity.pdbx_description
1 polymer ?
#
loop_
_entity_poly.entity_id
_entity_poly.type
_entity_poly.pdbx_seq_one_letter_code
_entity_poly.pdbx_strand_id
1 'polypeptide(L)'
;MSVSLGQIELEGRRVPMMMSGRTLPSFPPYDIRPRAGGMCTHRFLTALPPQELFFHSMAGRDGLVDTAVKTSRSGYLQRSVIKHLEVCL
;
A
#
# COMPACT_ATOMS: atom_id res chain seq x y z
N MET A 1 8.54 14.61 5.91
CA MET A 1 7.10 14.83 6.20
C MET A 1 6.64 16.29 6.05
N SER A 2 7.42 17.18 5.39
CA SER A 2 7.08 18.62 5.21
C SER A 2 6.41 18.96 3.87
N VAL A 3 6.37 17.99 2.95
CA VAL A 3 5.77 18.08 1.61
C VAL A 3 4.58 17.11 1.51
N SER A 4 3.67 17.36 0.56
CA SER A 4 2.51 16.52 0.26
C SER A 4 2.86 15.03 0.11
N LEU A 5 1.94 14.16 0.49
CA LEU A 5 2.10 12.70 0.40
C LEU A 5 2.33 12.17 -1.03
N GLY A 6 1.76 12.84 -2.03
CA GLY A 6 1.85 12.41 -3.42
C GLY A 6 0.85 11.31 -3.77
N GLN A 7 1.12 10.61 -4.87
CA GLN A 7 0.24 9.57 -5.40
C GLN A 7 0.38 8.29 -4.56
N ILE A 8 -0.74 7.80 -4.04
CA ILE A 8 -0.80 6.49 -3.38
C ILE A 8 -0.98 5.40 -4.44
N GLU A 9 -0.14 4.37 -4.36
CA GLU A 9 -0.19 3.18 -5.20
C GLU A 9 -0.43 1.94 -4.34
N LEU A 10 -1.19 0.99 -4.89
CA LEU A 10 -1.50 -0.30 -4.31
C LEU A 10 -1.07 -1.35 -5.33
N GLU A 11 -0.18 -2.27 -4.91
CA GLU A 11 0.38 -3.29 -5.81
C GLU A 11 0.96 -2.73 -7.14
N GLY A 12 1.51 -1.51 -7.11
CA GLY A 12 2.06 -0.82 -8.29
C GLY A 12 1.01 -0.22 -9.24
N ARG A 13 -0.25 -0.10 -8.80
CA ARG A 13 -1.36 0.51 -9.54
C ARG A 13 -2.01 1.63 -8.72
N ARG A 14 -2.77 2.50 -9.39
CA ARG A 14 -3.64 3.47 -8.70
C ARG A 14 -4.72 2.75 -7.91
N VAL A 15 -5.31 3.45 -6.95
CA VAL A 15 -6.40 2.92 -6.12
C VAL A 15 -7.52 2.36 -7.02
N PRO A 16 -7.90 1.08 -6.86
CA PRO A 16 -8.88 0.45 -7.72
C PRO A 16 -10.27 1.03 -7.48
N MET A 17 -11.06 1.12 -8.55
CA MET A 17 -12.48 1.43 -8.45
C MET A 17 -13.25 0.19 -8.01
N MET A 18 -14.19 0.36 -7.09
CA MET A 18 -15.12 -0.69 -6.68
C MET A 18 -16.14 -0.96 -7.79
N MET A 19 -16.87 -2.08 -7.70
CA MET A 19 -17.95 -2.41 -8.66
C MET A 19 -19.04 -1.33 -8.75
N SER A 20 -19.17 -0.48 -7.73
CA SER A 20 -20.06 0.68 -7.72
C SER A 20 -19.56 1.86 -8.59
N GLY A 21 -18.40 1.73 -9.23
CA GLY A 21 -17.74 2.79 -9.99
C GLY A 21 -17.07 3.85 -9.11
N ARG A 22 -16.99 3.64 -7.79
CA ARG A 22 -16.44 4.61 -6.82
C ARG A 22 -15.16 4.07 -6.19
N THR A 23 -14.19 4.93 -5.89
CA THR A 23 -13.00 4.56 -5.11
C THR A 23 -13.26 4.59 -3.61
N LEU A 24 -14.07 5.55 -3.14
CA LEU A 24 -14.64 5.57 -1.79
C LEU A 24 -16.13 5.97 -1.85
N PRO A 25 -16.95 5.58 -0.85
CA PRO A 25 -18.35 5.98 -0.78
C PRO A 25 -18.58 7.50 -0.78
N SER A 26 -17.56 8.27 -0.36
CA SER A 26 -17.56 9.73 -0.31
C SER A 26 -17.28 10.41 -1.65
N PHE A 27 -16.85 9.66 -2.68
CA PHE A 27 -16.67 10.18 -4.04
C PHE A 27 -17.88 9.85 -4.93
N PRO A 28 -18.19 10.71 -5.92
CA PRO A 28 -19.18 10.38 -6.93
C PRO A 28 -18.68 9.20 -7.81
N PRO A 29 -19.61 8.44 -8.40
CA PRO A 29 -19.26 7.36 -9.31
C PRO A 29 -18.51 7.90 -10.53
N TYR A 30 -17.46 7.20 -10.94
CA TYR A 30 -16.59 7.50 -12.08
C TYR A 30 -15.86 8.84 -11.99
N ASP A 31 -15.51 9.29 -10.77
CA ASP A 31 -14.73 10.50 -10.59
C ASP A 31 -13.27 10.32 -11.10
N ILE A 32 -12.91 11.08 -12.14
CA ILE A 32 -11.58 11.06 -12.77
C ILE A 32 -10.58 12.00 -12.08
N ARG A 33 -10.99 12.71 -11.04
CA ARG A 33 -10.11 13.67 -10.35
C ARG A 33 -8.94 12.92 -9.70
N PRO A 34 -7.74 13.53 -9.66
CA PRO A 34 -6.55 12.89 -9.09
C PRO A 34 -6.76 12.46 -7.62
N ARG A 35 -7.54 13.24 -6.85
CA ARG A 35 -7.89 12.94 -5.46
C ARG A 35 -8.72 11.65 -5.32
N ALA A 36 -9.65 11.38 -6.24
CA ALA A 36 -10.42 10.14 -6.25
C ALA A 36 -9.51 8.94 -6.61
N GLY A 37 -8.51 9.16 -7.45
CA GLY A 37 -7.50 8.17 -7.83
C GLY A 37 -6.35 7.99 -6.84
N GLY A 38 -6.43 8.52 -5.61
CA GLY A 38 -5.43 8.32 -4.57
C GLY A 38 -4.30 9.35 -4.51
N MET A 39 -4.43 10.50 -5.17
CA MET A 39 -3.47 11.60 -5.01
C MET A 39 -3.72 12.35 -3.70
N CYS A 40 -2.76 12.25 -2.77
CA CYS A 40 -2.81 12.92 -1.47
C CYS A 40 -1.99 14.21 -1.52
N THR A 41 -2.68 15.34 -1.46
CA THR A 41 -2.05 16.68 -1.56
C THR A 41 -1.71 17.27 -0.19
N HIS A 42 -2.30 16.73 0.89
CA HIS A 42 -2.08 17.24 2.24
C HIS A 42 -0.81 16.66 2.86
N ARG A 43 -0.36 17.32 3.92
CA ARG A 43 0.85 16.96 4.67
C ARG A 43 0.45 16.33 6.00
N PHE A 44 1.27 15.39 6.48
CA PHE A 44 1.07 14.81 7.82
C PHE A 44 1.04 15.87 8.93
N LEU A 45 1.90 16.89 8.82
CA LEU A 45 2.00 17.98 9.79
C LEU A 45 0.74 18.84 9.87
N THR A 46 -0.05 18.94 8.81
CA THR A 46 -1.28 19.74 8.77
C THR A 46 -2.55 18.92 9.02
N ALA A 47 -2.38 17.65 9.45
CA ALA A 47 -3.40 16.62 9.43
C ALA A 47 -3.91 16.28 8.00
N LEU A 48 -4.39 15.05 7.87
CA LEU A 48 -4.91 14.51 6.62
C LEU A 48 -6.44 14.50 6.65
N PRO A 49 -7.13 14.87 5.57
CA PRO A 49 -8.55 14.63 5.46
C PRO A 49 -8.83 13.12 5.46
N PRO A 50 -10.02 12.69 5.91
CA PRO A 50 -10.33 11.28 6.15
C PRO A 50 -10.19 10.42 4.88
N GLN A 51 -10.44 10.96 3.69
CA GLN A 51 -10.25 10.24 2.43
C GLN A 51 -8.77 9.94 2.15
N GLU A 52 -7.89 10.93 2.35
CA GLU A 52 -6.45 10.78 2.12
C GLU A 52 -5.82 9.87 3.18
N LEU A 53 -6.27 9.98 4.44
CA LEU A 53 -5.85 9.08 5.51
C LEU A 53 -6.24 7.63 5.21
N PHE A 54 -7.45 7.39 4.71
CA PHE A 54 -7.90 6.06 4.36
C PHE A 54 -7.07 5.43 3.23
N PHE A 55 -6.79 6.19 2.16
CA PHE A 55 -5.89 5.72 1.10
C PHE A 55 -4.49 5.42 1.63
N HIS A 56 -3.95 6.29 2.49
CA HIS A 56 -2.66 6.06 3.13
C HIS A 56 -2.65 4.78 3.98
N SER A 57 -3.68 4.56 4.79
CA SER A 57 -3.81 3.33 5.59
C SER A 57 -3.96 2.06 4.73
N MET A 58 -4.61 2.16 3.57
CA MET A 58 -4.73 1.04 2.63
C MET A 58 -3.36 0.61 2.09
N ALA A 59 -2.54 1.56 1.65
CA ALA A 59 -1.17 1.28 1.18
C ALA A 59 -0.26 0.83 2.33
N GLY A 60 -0.40 1.43 3.53
CA GLY A 60 0.33 1.01 4.72
C GLY A 60 0.04 -0.46 5.09
N ARG A 61 -1.23 -0.88 5.01
CA ARG A 61 -1.62 -2.27 5.24
C ARG A 61 -0.97 -3.21 4.22
N ASP A 62 -1.00 -2.85 2.94
CA ASP A 62 -0.42 -3.66 1.86
C ASP A 62 1.09 -3.89 2.10
N GLY A 63 1.84 -2.83 2.41
CA GLY A 63 3.26 -2.92 2.73
C GLY A 63 3.56 -3.75 3.98
N LEU A 64 2.72 -3.67 5.02
CA LEU A 64 2.87 -4.48 6.23
C LEU A 64 2.66 -5.98 5.94
N VAL A 65 1.64 -6.32 5.14
CA VAL A 65 1.36 -7.70 4.75
C VAL A 65 2.50 -8.25 3.88
N ASP A 66 2.95 -7.49 2.88
CA ASP A 66 4.05 -7.88 2.01
C ASP A 66 5.34 -8.13 2.80
N THR A 67 5.66 -7.25 3.77
CA THR A 67 6.82 -7.43 4.65
C THR A 67 6.71 -8.70 5.48
N ALA A 68 5.54 -8.99 6.05
CA ALA A 68 5.31 -10.20 6.84
C ALA A 68 5.49 -11.48 6.00
N VAL A 69 4.94 -11.49 4.78
CA VAL A 69 5.06 -12.64 3.87
C VAL A 69 6.50 -12.80 3.38
N LYS A 70 7.18 -11.71 2.99
CA LYS A 70 8.57 -11.76 2.55
C LYS A 70 9.52 -12.22 3.64
N THR A 71 9.31 -11.80 4.89
CA THR A 71 10.12 -12.20 6.05
C THR A 71 9.99 -13.70 6.31
N SER A 72 8.77 -14.25 6.28
CA SER A 72 8.58 -15.69 6.51
C SER A 72 9.21 -16.54 5.40
N ARG A 73 9.06 -16.13 4.14
CA ARG A 73 9.63 -16.84 2.99
C ARG A 73 11.15 -16.77 2.96
N SER A 74 11.74 -15.60 3.21
CA SER A 74 13.21 -15.45 3.21
C SER A 74 13.85 -16.26 4.35
N GLY A 75 13.27 -16.26 5.55
CA GLY A 75 13.75 -17.06 6.68
C GLY A 75 13.67 -18.57 6.41
N TYR A 76 12.57 -19.05 5.82
CA TYR A 76 12.44 -20.46 5.44
C TYR A 76 13.48 -20.87 4.39
N LEU A 77 13.65 -20.06 3.34
CA LEU A 77 14.64 -20.31 2.29
C LEU A 77 16.05 -20.35 2.86
N GLN A 78 16.41 -19.39 3.72
CA GLN A 78 17.71 -19.36 4.40
C GLN A 78 17.95 -20.65 5.19
N ARG A 79 16.98 -21.09 5.99
CA ARG A 79 17.09 -22.34 6.76
C ARG A 79 17.27 -23.57 5.86
N SER A 80 16.49 -23.65 4.77
CA SER A 80 16.57 -24.77 3.83
C SER A 80 17.94 -24.85 3.17
N VAL A 81 18.45 -23.72 2.64
CA VAL A 81 19.75 -23.66 1.97
C VAL A 81 20.87 -24.06 2.93
N ILE A 82 20.89 -23.53 4.15
CA ILE A 82 21.92 -23.85 5.15
C ILE A 82 21.91 -25.36 5.47
N LYS A 83 20.73 -25.93 5.71
CA LYS A 83 20.63 -27.36 6.05
C LYS A 83 21.08 -28.29 4.93
N HIS A 84 20.87 -27.93 3.66
CA HIS A 84 21.37 -28.72 2.54
C HIS A 84 22.90 -28.60 2.39
N LEU A 85 23.48 -27.43 2.68
CA LEU A 85 24.93 -27.22 2.61
C LEU A 85 25.68 -27.89 3.78
N GLU A 86 25.09 -27.95 4.97
CA GLU A 86 25.65 -28.66 6.13
C GLU A 86 25.82 -30.17 5.90
N VAL A 87 25.01 -30.78 5.03
CA VAL A 87 25.05 -32.24 4.75
C VAL A 87 26.07 -32.60 3.66
N CYS A 88 26.50 -31.63 2.85
CA CYS A 88 27.51 -31.85 1.81
C CYS A 88 28.97 -31.75 2.31
N LEU A 89 29.18 -31.27 3.55
CA LEU A 89 30.46 -31.26 4.24
C LEU A 89 30.57 -32.48 5.16
#